data_AF-A0A4Y2L0B5-F1
#
_entry.id   AF-A0A4Y2L0B5-F1
#
_cell.length_a   1.000
_cell.length_b   1.000
_cell.length_c   1.000
_cell.angle_alpha   90.00
_cell.angle_beta   90.00
_cell.angle_gamma   90.00
#
_symmetry.space_group_name_H-M   'P 1'
#
loop_
_entity.id
_entity.type
_entity.pdbx_description
1 polymer ?
#
loop_
_entity_poly.entity_id
_entity_poly.type
_entity_poly.pdbx_seq_one_letter_code
_entity_poly.pdbx_strand_id
1 'polypeptide(L)'
;MVGWKIKTRQIMRRKKEKLSLQEASFPLSTFFVKGEKIQVYKYFYLGTLSISENPVYIAHSTKNVETNTLTQDQRGMNGNSRRVPKGDPVLIREHIKSFPVVESHSCRAHRKREYLCSHLSIGKMYELYIQQCCTEKVTAVRKSMYYRIFVTDFNLGFNSSKSDRCDL
;
A
#
# COMPACT_ATOMS: atom_id res chain seq x y z
N MET A 1 -11.31 24.80 43.42
CA MET A 1 -10.58 25.18 42.19
C MET A 1 -9.11 24.85 42.39
N VAL A 2 -8.59 23.80 41.73
CA VAL A 2 -7.19 23.37 41.90
C VAL A 2 -6.37 23.96 40.76
N GLY A 3 -5.56 24.98 41.06
CA GLY A 3 -4.75 25.69 40.07
C GLY A 3 -3.50 24.89 39.68
N TRP A 4 -3.36 24.56 38.40
CA TRP A 4 -2.14 23.98 37.84
C TRP A 4 -1.11 25.09 37.57
N LYS A 5 0.03 25.07 38.25
CA LYS A 5 1.17 25.94 37.94
C LYS A 5 2.04 25.29 36.85
N ILE A 6 2.09 25.91 35.68
CA ILE A 6 2.98 25.54 34.58
C ILE A 6 4.40 26.06 34.90
N LYS A 7 5.37 25.16 35.07
CA LYS A 7 6.79 25.54 35.16
C LYS A 7 7.36 25.68 33.75
N THR A 8 7.59 26.92 33.31
CA THR A 8 8.38 27.21 32.11
C THR A 8 9.85 26.95 32.39
N ARG A 9 10.45 25.96 31.72
CA ARG A 9 11.92 25.80 31.69
C ARG A 9 12.47 26.79 30.65
N GLN A 10 13.29 27.75 31.10
CA GLN A 10 14.06 28.58 30.17
C GLN A 10 15.07 27.68 29.43
N ILE A 11 14.99 27.67 28.10
CA ILE A 11 15.98 27.02 27.24
C ILE A 11 17.18 27.96 27.16
N MET A 12 18.22 27.71 27.94
CA MET A 12 19.47 28.44 27.79
C MET A 12 20.13 28.04 26.47
N ARG A 13 20.17 28.96 25.50
CA ARG A 13 21.00 28.82 24.31
C ARG A 13 22.46 28.82 24.74
N ARG A 14 23.12 27.66 24.63
CA ARG A 14 24.54 27.48 24.90
C ARG A 14 25.33 28.44 24.00
N LYS A 15 25.97 29.45 24.58
CA LYS A 15 26.86 30.36 23.86
C LYS A 15 28.10 29.55 23.48
N LYS A 16 28.30 29.32 22.18
CA LYS A 16 29.46 28.59 21.67
C LYS A 16 30.69 29.46 21.94
N GLU A 17 31.57 29.03 22.85
CA GLU A 17 32.85 29.69 23.07
C GLU A 17 33.62 29.75 21.75
N LYS A 18 34.23 30.90 21.48
CA LYS A 18 35.13 31.07 20.34
C LYS A 18 36.34 30.19 20.60
N LEU A 19 36.38 29.02 19.96
CA LEU A 19 37.58 28.20 19.90
C LEU A 19 38.70 29.06 19.31
N SER A 20 39.84 28.98 19.99
CA SER A 20 41.10 29.64 19.66
C SER A 20 41.43 29.51 18.17
N LEU A 21 42.10 30.53 17.63
CA LEU A 21 42.72 30.51 16.31
C LEU A 21 43.84 29.46 16.32
N GLN A 22 43.48 28.19 16.27
CA GLN A 22 44.33 27.14 15.76
C GLN A 22 44.59 27.52 14.30
N GLU A 23 45.86 27.69 13.92
CA GLU A 23 46.31 28.05 12.58
C GLU A 23 45.34 27.48 11.55
N ALA A 24 44.56 28.35 10.93
CA ALA A 24 43.33 27.95 10.27
C ALA A 24 43.70 27.06 9.08
N SER A 25 43.70 25.75 9.29
CA SER A 25 43.64 24.77 8.22
C SER A 25 42.33 25.05 7.52
N PHE A 26 42.41 25.86 6.47
CA PHE A 26 41.28 26.21 5.63
C PHE A 26 40.63 24.90 5.22
N PRO A 27 39.37 24.64 5.62
CA PRO A 27 38.80 23.33 5.37
C PRO A 27 38.70 23.15 3.86
N LEU A 28 39.48 22.21 3.34
CA LEU A 28 39.45 21.80 1.96
C LEU A 28 38.50 20.62 1.84
N SER A 29 37.62 20.66 0.85
CA SER A 29 36.81 19.51 0.46
C SER A 29 37.42 18.90 -0.80
N THR A 30 37.50 17.57 -0.83
CA THR A 30 38.00 16.83 -1.99
C THR A 30 36.84 16.14 -2.67
N PHE A 31 36.70 16.33 -3.98
CA PHE A 31 35.67 15.72 -4.80
C PHE A 31 36.29 15.03 -6.02
N PHE A 32 35.69 13.93 -6.47
CA PHE A 32 36.06 13.30 -7.73
C PHE A 32 35.16 13.80 -8.84
N VAL A 33 35.68 14.24 -9.97
CA VAL A 33 34.91 14.66 -11.16
C VAL A 33 35.55 14.02 -12.38
N LYS A 34 34.79 13.20 -13.12
CA LYS A 34 35.29 12.45 -14.30
C LYS A 34 36.59 11.65 -14.05
N GLY A 35 36.74 11.10 -12.84
CA GLY A 35 37.94 10.36 -12.41
C GLY A 35 39.08 11.23 -11.87
N GLU A 36 38.99 12.55 -11.97
CA GLU A 36 39.99 13.47 -11.44
C GLU A 36 39.63 13.93 -10.03
N LYS A 37 40.65 14.01 -9.17
CA LYS A 37 40.53 14.47 -7.78
C LYS A 37 40.71 15.99 -7.73
N ILE A 38 39.65 16.71 -7.41
CA ILE A 38 39.63 18.17 -7.30
C ILE A 38 39.51 18.58 -5.83
N GLN A 39 40.38 19.49 -5.39
CA GLN A 39 40.29 20.11 -4.07
C GLN A 39 39.69 21.51 -4.20
N VAL A 40 38.72 21.80 -3.34
CA VAL A 40 38.07 23.12 -3.28
C VAL A 40 38.07 23.65 -1.87
N TYR A 41 38.10 24.98 -1.75
CA TYR A 41 37.93 25.63 -0.46
C TYR A 41 36.47 25.54 -0.02
N LYS A 42 36.21 24.82 1.08
CA LYS A 42 34.87 24.43 1.55
C LYS A 42 33.97 25.64 1.75
N TYR A 43 34.43 26.66 2.47
CA TYR A 43 33.58 27.81 2.81
C TYR A 43 33.21 28.64 1.59
N PHE A 44 34.15 28.84 0.66
CA PHE A 44 33.86 29.55 -0.59
C PHE A 44 32.93 28.74 -1.48
N TYR A 45 33.13 27.44 -1.61
CA TYR A 45 32.27 26.57 -2.41
C TYR A 45 30.81 26.58 -1.90
N LEU A 46 30.60 26.34 -0.60
CA LEU A 46 29.27 26.35 0.01
C LEU A 46 28.63 27.73 -0.01
N GLY A 47 29.42 28.80 0.24
CA GLY A 47 28.95 30.18 0.21
C GLY A 47 28.56 30.66 -1.19
N THR A 48 29.37 30.36 -2.19
CA THR A 48 29.11 30.75 -3.59
C THR A 48 27.86 30.06 -4.13
N LEU A 49 27.69 28.77 -3.84
CA LEU A 49 26.51 28.02 -4.30
C LEU A 49 25.28 28.23 -3.40
N SER A 50 25.46 28.79 -2.20
CA SER A 50 24.41 28.89 -1.18
C SER A 50 23.74 27.54 -0.86
N ILE A 51 24.54 26.46 -0.85
CA ILE A 51 24.08 25.09 -0.56
C ILE A 51 24.69 24.66 0.78
N SER A 52 23.91 23.95 1.58
CA SER A 52 24.42 23.35 2.82
C SER A 52 25.38 22.19 2.52
N GLU A 53 26.19 21.82 3.49
CA GLU A 53 27.22 20.78 3.31
C GLU A 53 26.65 19.40 2.96
N ASN A 54 25.55 19.00 3.62
CA ASN A 54 24.98 17.66 3.47
C ASN A 54 24.53 17.33 2.04
N PRO A 55 23.73 18.17 1.35
CA PRO A 55 23.36 17.94 -0.05
C PRO A 55 24.56 17.76 -0.98
N VAL A 56 25.63 18.53 -0.77
CA VAL A 56 26.87 18.41 -1.56
C VAL A 56 27.50 17.04 -1.34
N TYR A 57 27.67 16.63 -0.09
CA TYR A 57 28.25 15.33 0.23
C TYR A 57 27.43 14.18 -0.35
N ILE A 58 26.11 14.22 -0.19
CA ILE A 58 25.18 13.21 -0.74
C ILE A 58 25.26 13.18 -2.27
N ALA A 59 25.30 14.33 -2.93
CA ALA A 59 25.40 14.41 -4.39
C ALA A 59 26.71 13.77 -4.88
N HIS A 60 27.83 14.05 -4.23
CA HIS A 60 29.13 13.48 -4.60
C HIS A 60 29.28 12.00 -4.25
N SER A 61 28.56 11.49 -3.24
CA SER A 61 28.60 10.07 -2.87
C SER A 61 27.64 9.19 -3.68
N THR A 62 26.52 9.76 -4.16
CA THR A 62 25.48 9.02 -4.90
C THR A 62 25.55 9.19 -6.41
N LYS A 63 26.44 10.05 -6.93
CA LYS A 63 26.60 10.19 -8.37
C LYS A 63 27.33 9.00 -8.99
N ASN A 64 27.01 8.75 -10.26
CA ASN A 64 27.73 7.79 -11.07
C ASN A 64 29.15 8.30 -11.37
N VAL A 65 30.15 7.44 -11.21
CA VAL A 65 31.57 7.79 -11.35
C VAL A 65 31.93 8.14 -12.80
N GLU A 66 31.36 7.43 -13.77
CA GLU A 66 31.64 7.58 -15.20
C GLU A 66 30.92 8.81 -15.77
N THR A 67 29.60 8.90 -15.55
CA THR A 67 28.79 9.97 -16.16
C THR A 67 28.73 11.25 -15.32
N ASN A 68 29.13 11.21 -14.04
CA ASN A 68 29.01 12.31 -13.07
C ASN A 68 27.58 12.82 -12.87
N THR A 69 26.58 12.01 -13.23
CA THR A 69 25.17 12.31 -13.02
C THR A 69 24.70 11.70 -11.70
N LEU A 70 23.73 12.34 -11.06
CA LEU A 70 23.09 11.79 -9.86
C LEU A 70 22.36 10.48 -10.18
N THR A 71 22.33 9.57 -9.20
CA THR A 71 21.45 8.39 -9.27
C THR A 71 19.99 8.82 -9.31
N GLN A 72 19.15 8.06 -10.00
CA GLN A 72 17.72 8.33 -10.12
C GLN A 72 17.05 8.40 -8.74
N ASP A 73 16.22 9.42 -8.53
CA ASP A 73 15.43 9.59 -7.30
C ASP A 73 14.47 8.42 -7.10
N GLN A 74 14.61 7.73 -5.97
CA GLN A 74 13.78 6.58 -5.59
C GLN A 74 12.65 6.96 -4.62
N ARG A 75 12.40 8.26 -4.40
CA ARG A 75 11.25 8.70 -3.57
C ARG A 75 9.94 8.16 -4.14
N GLY A 76 9.08 7.68 -3.24
CA GLY A 76 7.78 7.10 -3.61
C GLY A 76 7.85 5.67 -4.16
N MET A 77 9.04 5.08 -4.35
CA MET A 77 9.18 3.68 -4.76
C MET A 77 9.15 2.76 -3.53
N ASN A 78 7.94 2.39 -3.12
CA ASN A 78 7.68 1.45 -2.03
C ASN A 78 7.44 0.04 -2.58
N GLY A 79 8.53 -0.73 -2.74
CA GLY A 79 8.48 -2.16 -3.09
C GLY A 79 7.73 -3.03 -2.07
N ASN A 80 7.51 -2.51 -0.86
CA ASN A 80 6.90 -3.22 0.26
C ASN A 80 5.38 -3.01 0.36
N SER A 81 4.70 -2.69 -0.73
CA SER A 81 3.24 -2.84 -0.75
C SER A 81 2.94 -4.30 -0.42
N ARG A 82 2.47 -4.57 0.80
CA ARG A 82 1.99 -5.89 1.27
C ARG A 82 0.85 -6.34 0.37
N ARG A 83 1.18 -6.84 -0.82
CA ARG A 83 0.28 -7.51 -1.73
C ARG A 83 0.00 -8.84 -1.06
N VAL A 84 -1.05 -8.88 -0.24
CA VAL A 84 -1.62 -10.13 0.25
C VAL A 84 -1.83 -11.03 -0.96
N PRO A 85 -1.45 -12.31 -0.90
CA PRO A 85 -1.70 -13.25 -1.98
C PRO A 85 -3.16 -13.12 -2.40
N LYS A 86 -3.37 -12.67 -3.64
CA LYS A 86 -4.72 -12.60 -4.18
C LYS A 86 -5.08 -14.05 -4.50
N GLY A 87 -5.93 -14.67 -3.68
CA GLY A 87 -6.53 -15.94 -4.08
C GLY A 87 -7.21 -15.78 -5.44
N ASP A 88 -7.37 -16.88 -6.16
CA ASP A 88 -7.76 -16.84 -7.56
C ASP A 88 -9.26 -16.47 -7.70
N PRO A 89 -9.61 -15.35 -8.36
CA PRO A 89 -11.00 -15.00 -8.64
C PRO A 89 -11.72 -16.03 -9.52
N VAL A 90 -11.00 -16.86 -10.29
CA VAL A 90 -11.59 -17.91 -11.13
C VAL A 90 -12.26 -18.97 -10.26
N LEU A 91 -11.60 -19.38 -9.16
CA LEU A 91 -12.14 -20.38 -8.23
C LEU A 91 -13.46 -19.91 -7.59
N ILE A 92 -13.61 -18.60 -7.33
CA ILE A 92 -14.87 -18.04 -6.83
C ILE A 92 -15.98 -18.22 -7.87
N ARG A 93 -15.69 -17.94 -9.15
CA ARG A 93 -16.68 -18.04 -10.22
C ARG A 93 -17.10 -19.49 -10.45
N GLU A 94 -16.16 -20.43 -10.40
CA GLU A 94 -16.44 -21.86 -10.49
C GLU A 94 -17.28 -22.34 -9.32
N HIS A 95 -16.92 -21.94 -8.10
CA HIS A 95 -17.68 -22.27 -6.90
C HIS A 95 -19.11 -21.68 -6.92
N ILE A 96 -19.32 -20.46 -7.40
CA ILE A 96 -20.68 -19.90 -7.52
C ILE A 96 -21.51 -20.67 -8.56
N LYS A 97 -20.88 -21.10 -9.66
CA LYS A 97 -21.55 -21.89 -10.71
C LYS A 97 -21.89 -23.32 -10.30
N SER A 98 -21.23 -23.88 -9.27
CA SER A 98 -21.53 -25.24 -8.82
C SER A 98 -22.85 -25.35 -8.05
N PHE A 99 -23.47 -24.23 -7.64
CA PHE A 99 -24.76 -24.28 -6.97
C PHE A 99 -25.91 -24.49 -7.96
N PRO A 100 -26.90 -25.34 -7.62
CA PRO A 100 -28.08 -25.50 -8.46
C PRO A 100 -28.91 -24.22 -8.45
N VAL A 101 -29.32 -23.82 -9.64
CA VAL A 101 -30.09 -22.60 -9.90
C VAL A 101 -31.44 -23.00 -10.48
N VAL A 102 -32.49 -22.33 -10.03
CA VAL A 102 -33.85 -22.45 -10.58
C VAL A 102 -34.11 -21.23 -11.46
N GLU A 103 -34.45 -21.47 -12.73
CA GLU A 103 -34.90 -20.39 -13.60
C GLU A 103 -36.21 -19.79 -13.09
N SER A 104 -36.32 -18.47 -13.09
CA SER A 104 -37.60 -17.83 -12.83
C SER A 104 -38.59 -18.21 -13.93
N HIS A 105 -39.60 -18.98 -13.56
CA HIS A 105 -40.72 -19.34 -14.41
C HIS A 105 -41.58 -18.08 -14.63
N SER A 106 -41.09 -17.14 -15.44
CA SER A 106 -41.67 -15.82 -15.61
C SER A 106 -41.98 -15.55 -17.07
N CYS A 107 -43.26 -15.32 -17.37
CA CYS A 107 -43.82 -15.01 -18.68
C CYS A 107 -43.35 -13.65 -19.28
N ARG A 108 -42.31 -13.02 -18.74
CA ARG A 108 -41.78 -11.73 -19.21
C ARG A 108 -40.47 -11.92 -19.96
N ALA A 109 -40.50 -11.64 -21.26
CA ALA A 109 -39.47 -12.00 -22.25
C ALA A 109 -38.09 -11.32 -22.07
N HIS A 110 -37.97 -10.24 -21.28
CA HIS A 110 -36.80 -9.36 -21.40
C HIS A 110 -35.70 -9.51 -20.34
N ARG A 111 -35.93 -10.12 -19.17
CA ARG A 111 -34.87 -10.41 -18.20
C ARG A 111 -35.18 -11.68 -17.40
N LYS A 112 -34.46 -12.76 -17.70
CA LYS A 112 -34.49 -13.98 -16.89
C LYS A 112 -33.51 -13.80 -15.72
N ARG A 113 -34.05 -13.62 -14.51
CA ARG A 113 -33.24 -13.71 -13.29
C ARG A 113 -33.25 -15.15 -12.81
N GLU A 114 -32.10 -15.60 -12.35
CA GLU A 114 -31.89 -16.94 -11.85
C GLU A 114 -31.91 -16.94 -10.32
N TYR A 115 -32.49 -17.98 -9.71
CA TYR A 115 -32.70 -18.03 -8.27
C TYR A 115 -32.05 -19.25 -7.62
N LEU A 116 -31.24 -18.99 -6.60
CA LEU A 116 -30.69 -19.98 -5.69
C LEU A 116 -31.74 -20.41 -4.66
N CYS A 117 -31.50 -21.57 -4.05
CA CYS A 117 -32.41 -22.11 -3.04
C CYS A 117 -32.53 -21.19 -1.80
N SER A 118 -33.70 -21.18 -1.17
CA SER A 118 -34.05 -20.28 -0.06
C SER A 118 -33.20 -20.47 1.20
N HIS A 119 -32.61 -21.65 1.39
CA HIS A 119 -31.74 -21.94 2.52
C HIS A 119 -30.30 -21.42 2.32
N LEU A 120 -29.93 -21.04 1.10
CA LEU A 120 -28.62 -20.47 0.77
C LEU A 120 -28.61 -18.96 1.01
N SER A 121 -27.43 -18.44 1.35
CA SER A 121 -27.14 -17.02 1.42
C SER A 121 -25.70 -16.81 0.96
N ILE A 122 -25.34 -15.59 0.53
CA ILE A 122 -23.95 -15.28 0.12
C ILE A 122 -22.97 -15.59 1.27
N GLY A 123 -23.41 -15.42 2.52
CA GLY A 123 -22.66 -15.82 3.71
C GLY A 123 -22.40 -17.32 3.77
N LYS A 124 -23.45 -18.14 3.65
CA LYS A 124 -23.34 -19.61 3.65
C LYS A 124 -22.53 -20.13 2.46
N MET A 125 -22.72 -19.55 1.27
CA MET A 125 -21.92 -19.92 0.10
C MET A 125 -20.44 -19.61 0.33
N TYR A 126 -20.10 -18.49 0.98
CA TYR A 126 -18.72 -18.19 1.34
C TYR A 126 -18.14 -19.17 2.38
N GLU A 127 -18.94 -19.62 3.35
CA GLU A 127 -18.52 -20.67 4.30
C GLU A 127 -18.19 -21.99 3.59
N LEU A 128 -19.04 -22.40 2.64
CA LEU A 128 -18.81 -23.58 1.79
C LEU A 128 -17.56 -23.41 0.91
N TYR A 129 -17.34 -22.21 0.37
CA TYR A 129 -16.12 -21.89 -0.40
C TYR A 129 -14.85 -22.03 0.44
N ILE A 130 -14.86 -21.56 1.69
CA ILE A 130 -13.73 -21.73 2.60
C ILE A 130 -13.48 -23.22 2.85
N GLN A 131 -14.52 -23.99 3.11
CA GLN A 131 -14.39 -25.45 3.32
C GLN A 131 -13.79 -26.14 2.09
N GLN A 132 -14.24 -25.78 0.89
CA GLN A 132 -13.68 -26.29 -0.37
C GLN A 132 -12.19 -25.93 -0.52
N CYS A 133 -11.84 -24.66 -0.28
CA CYS A 133 -10.45 -24.21 -0.32
C CYS A 133 -9.56 -24.92 0.70
N CYS A 134 -10.09 -25.20 1.90
CA CYS A 134 -9.38 -26.00 2.92
C CYS A 134 -9.11 -27.43 2.45
N THR A 135 -10.10 -28.07 1.83
CA THR A 135 -9.96 -29.43 1.27
C THR A 135 -8.93 -29.48 0.14
N GLU A 136 -8.98 -28.51 -0.77
CA GLU A 136 -8.10 -28.43 -1.95
C GLU A 136 -6.72 -27.82 -1.63
N LYS A 137 -6.49 -27.40 -0.37
CA LYS A 137 -5.27 -26.72 0.11
C LYS A 137 -4.94 -25.45 -0.69
N VAL A 138 -5.96 -24.71 -1.10
CA VAL A 138 -5.83 -23.44 -1.84
C VAL A 138 -6.07 -22.26 -0.91
N THR A 139 -5.40 -21.13 -1.18
CA THR A 139 -5.60 -19.89 -0.42
C THR A 139 -6.95 -19.26 -0.75
N ALA A 140 -7.85 -19.25 0.23
CA ALA A 140 -9.16 -18.62 0.10
C ALA A 140 -9.05 -17.10 -0.06
N VAL A 141 -9.90 -16.54 -0.92
CA VAL A 141 -10.04 -15.10 -1.08
C VAL A 141 -10.82 -14.46 0.09
N ARG A 142 -10.57 -13.18 0.34
CA ARG A 142 -11.35 -12.38 1.32
C ARG A 142 -12.83 -12.34 0.96
N LYS A 143 -13.68 -12.44 1.99
CA LYS A 143 -15.15 -12.33 1.90
C LYS A 143 -15.62 -11.14 1.06
N SER A 144 -15.02 -9.97 1.20
CA SER A 144 -15.39 -8.77 0.44
C SER A 144 -15.25 -8.93 -1.07
N MET A 145 -14.22 -9.64 -1.53
CA MET A 145 -14.00 -9.89 -2.95
C MET A 145 -14.93 -10.98 -3.48
N TYR A 146 -15.23 -12.00 -2.67
CA TYR A 146 -16.28 -12.98 -2.98
C TYR A 146 -17.64 -12.30 -3.19
N TYR A 147 -18.04 -11.43 -2.26
CA TYR A 147 -19.29 -10.67 -2.36
C TYR A 147 -19.32 -9.78 -3.60
N ARG A 148 -18.21 -9.09 -3.89
CA ARG A 148 -18.12 -8.24 -5.08
C ARG A 148 -18.35 -9.07 -6.34
N ILE A 149 -17.65 -10.20 -6.50
CA ILE A 149 -17.79 -11.08 -7.66
C ILE A 149 -19.22 -11.60 -7.78
N PHE A 150 -19.83 -12.03 -6.67
CA PHE A 150 -21.24 -12.47 -6.68
C PHE A 150 -22.18 -11.38 -7.22
N VAL A 151 -22.01 -10.14 -6.79
CA VAL A 151 -22.90 -9.03 -7.17
C VAL A 151 -22.60 -8.49 -8.57
N THR A 152 -21.34 -8.42 -8.99
CA THR A 152 -20.94 -7.84 -10.28
C THR A 152 -21.04 -8.82 -11.43
N ASP A 153 -20.72 -10.09 -11.20
CA ASP A 153 -20.56 -11.06 -12.27
C ASP A 153 -21.81 -11.94 -12.45
N PHE A 154 -22.72 -11.97 -11.46
CA PHE A 154 -23.90 -12.84 -11.46
C PHE A 154 -25.19 -12.07 -11.21
N ASN A 155 -26.21 -12.34 -12.03
CA ASN A 155 -27.58 -11.86 -11.83
C ASN A 155 -28.41 -12.88 -11.04
N LEU A 156 -27.91 -13.31 -9.88
CA LEU A 156 -28.55 -14.33 -9.03
C LEU A 156 -29.41 -13.69 -7.93
N GLY A 157 -30.55 -14.29 -7.64
CA GLY A 157 -31.39 -14.01 -6.47
C GLY A 157 -31.48 -15.21 -5.53
N PHE A 158 -32.06 -15.02 -4.34
CA PHE A 158 -32.42 -16.13 -3.46
C PHE A 158 -33.94 -16.28 -3.46
N ASN A 159 -34.43 -17.51 -3.55
CA ASN A 159 -35.86 -17.78 -3.44
C ASN A 159 -36.37 -17.42 -2.05
N SER A 160 -37.52 -16.76 -1.96
CA SER A 160 -38.24 -16.65 -0.70
C SER A 160 -38.74 -18.05 -0.32
N SER A 161 -38.49 -18.49 0.92
CA SER A 161 -39.20 -19.65 1.47
C SER A 161 -40.71 -19.38 1.35
N LYS A 162 -41.42 -20.18 0.58
CA LYS A 162 -42.88 -20.10 0.55
C LYS A 162 -43.37 -20.59 1.92
N SER A 163 -43.84 -19.66 2.75
CA SER A 163 -44.70 -19.98 3.89
C SER A 163 -45.96 -20.65 3.34
N ASP A 164 -46.30 -21.79 3.95
CA ASP A 164 -47.56 -22.54 3.91
C ASP A 164 -48.44 -22.34 2.69
N ARG A 165 -48.34 -23.28 1.74
CA ARG A 165 -49.51 -23.60 0.93
C ARG A 165 -50.39 -24.52 1.76
N CYS A 166 -51.47 -23.98 2.31
CA CYS A 166 -52.59 -24.80 2.76
C CYS A 166 -53.15 -25.54 1.55
N ASP A 167 -53.03 -26.86 1.56
CA ASP A 167 -53.76 -27.72 0.63
C ASP A 167 -55.25 -27.67 1.00
N LEU A 168 -56.10 -27.47 -0.01
CA LEU A 168 -57.56 -27.47 0.07
C LEU A 168 -58.09 -28.91 0.01
#